data_AF-A0A368G4S1-F1
#
_entry.id   AF-A0A368G4S1-F1
#
_cell.length_a   1.000
_cell.length_b   1.000
_cell.length_c   1.000
_cell.angle_alpha   90.00
_cell.angle_beta   90.00
_cell.angle_gamma   90.00
#
_symmetry.space_group_name_H-M   'P 1'
#
loop_
_entity.id
_entity.type
_entity.pdbx_description
1 polymer ?
#
loop_
_entity_poly.entity_id
_entity_poly.type
_entity_poly.pdbx_seq_one_letter_code
_entity_poly.pdbx_strand_id
1 'polypeptide(L)'
;MISILFAFSVTAPPAPILHDDAHKGGEPQPPAPPPSDCNTVRCPSGTRCKMIEEPCEQSLCPGPLPECVREAPAPPQAPTNPAPHKTPFTSPSPTPASSTTSTTPAPTTKKTTLRAPSTPSTKTSSSVSCSTVTCAEGTVCRMVEIQCKSSDCPKSQPMCIAKAPPQLRCPKNESWRNCSTKCEPTCEDRTPKCTRDCDRPKCQCDPGFFRNRSGVCVDPSQC
;
A
#
# COMPACT_ATOMS: atom_id res chain seq x y z
N MET A 1 89.76 -36.44 2.43
CA MET A 1 88.45 -37.11 2.25
C MET A 1 87.77 -37.21 3.60
N ILE A 2 86.74 -36.40 3.85
CA ILE A 2 85.66 -36.66 4.81
C ILE A 2 84.49 -35.81 4.27
N SER A 3 83.58 -36.47 3.57
CA SER A 3 82.32 -35.87 3.10
C SER A 3 81.31 -35.99 4.24
N ILE A 4 80.96 -34.87 4.86
CA ILE A 4 79.88 -34.80 5.84
C ILE A 4 78.58 -34.63 5.04
N LEU A 5 77.85 -35.73 4.87
CA LEU A 5 76.50 -35.73 4.31
C LEU A 5 75.54 -35.17 5.35
N PHE A 6 75.15 -33.91 5.20
CA PHE A 6 74.00 -33.34 5.91
C PHE A 6 72.71 -33.95 5.34
N ALA A 7 72.09 -34.85 6.10
CA ALA A 7 70.75 -35.34 5.82
C ALA A 7 69.74 -34.22 6.14
N PHE A 8 69.28 -33.51 5.10
CA PHE A 8 68.12 -32.64 5.22
C PHE A 8 66.86 -33.51 5.22
N SER A 9 66.30 -33.75 6.40
CA SER A 9 64.95 -34.31 6.55
C SER A 9 63.92 -33.29 6.06
N VAL A 10 63.40 -33.50 4.86
CA VAL A 10 62.24 -32.77 4.31
C VAL A 10 60.99 -33.18 5.09
N THR A 11 60.54 -32.35 6.02
CA THR A 11 59.23 -32.51 6.68
C THR A 11 58.15 -31.99 5.73
N ALA A 12 57.31 -32.89 5.23
CA ALA A 12 56.14 -32.53 4.42
C ALA A 12 55.10 -31.77 5.27
N PRO A 13 54.40 -30.75 4.71
CA PRO A 13 53.34 -30.05 5.43
C PRO A 13 52.10 -30.96 5.62
N PRO A 14 51.35 -30.84 6.73
CA PRO A 14 50.14 -31.62 6.95
C PRO A 14 49.05 -31.24 5.95
N ALA A 15 48.38 -32.24 5.38
CA ALA A 15 47.24 -32.07 4.49
C ALA A 15 46.06 -31.38 5.22
N PRO A 16 45.26 -30.56 4.52
CA PRO A 16 44.08 -29.93 5.13
C PRO A 16 43.01 -30.99 5.44
N ILE A 17 42.52 -30.99 6.67
CA ILE A 17 41.39 -31.80 7.13
C ILE A 17 40.13 -31.24 6.47
N LEU A 18 39.54 -32.01 5.56
CA LEU A 18 38.25 -31.73 4.94
C LEU A 18 37.15 -32.04 5.97
N HIS A 19 36.54 -31.01 6.55
CA HIS A 19 35.33 -31.17 7.34
C HIS A 19 34.15 -31.47 6.40
N ASP A 20 33.70 -32.72 6.42
CA ASP A 20 32.46 -33.17 5.78
C ASP A 20 31.28 -32.74 6.67
N ASP A 21 30.91 -31.47 6.59
CA ASP A 21 29.64 -30.97 7.14
C ASP A 21 28.53 -31.32 6.14
N ALA A 22 28.16 -32.60 6.11
CA ALA A 22 26.93 -33.08 5.49
C ALA A 22 25.72 -32.56 6.30
N HIS A 23 25.42 -31.27 6.14
CA HIS A 23 24.11 -30.73 6.45
C HIS A 23 23.11 -31.40 5.51
N LYS A 24 22.52 -32.49 6.00
CA LYS A 24 21.38 -33.19 5.42
C LYS A 24 20.30 -32.15 5.14
N GLY A 25 20.22 -31.72 3.87
CA GLY A 25 19.24 -30.76 3.41
C GLY A 25 17.84 -31.27 3.70
N GLY A 26 17.24 -30.77 4.77
CA GLY A 26 15.80 -30.83 4.94
C GLY A 26 15.18 -30.03 3.80
N GLU A 27 14.42 -30.71 2.97
CA GLU A 27 13.64 -30.09 1.90
C GLU A 27 12.81 -28.93 2.50
N PRO A 28 12.87 -27.70 1.96
CA PRO A 28 12.09 -26.59 2.48
C PRO A 28 10.61 -26.96 2.44
N GLN A 29 10.02 -27.19 3.62
CA GLN A 29 8.60 -27.48 3.72
C GLN A 29 7.82 -26.30 3.12
N PRO A 30 6.83 -26.53 2.24
CA PRO A 30 6.04 -25.45 1.66
C PRO A 30 5.48 -24.56 2.76
N PRO A 31 5.43 -23.23 2.57
CA PRO A 31 4.80 -22.34 3.54
C PRO A 31 3.37 -22.83 3.79
N ALA A 32 3.00 -22.95 5.06
CA ALA A 32 1.66 -23.34 5.45
C ALA A 32 0.62 -22.42 4.77
N PRO A 33 -0.56 -22.94 4.40
CA PRO A 33 -1.60 -22.11 3.78
C PRO A 33 -1.97 -20.95 4.72
N PRO A 34 -2.28 -19.77 4.18
CA PRO A 34 -2.68 -18.64 4.99
C PRO A 34 -3.96 -18.98 5.78
N PRO A 35 -4.10 -18.50 7.02
CA PRO A 35 -5.30 -18.73 7.82
C PRO A 35 -6.50 -18.10 7.12
N SER A 36 -7.59 -18.86 7.01
CA SER A 36 -8.85 -18.39 6.43
C SER A 36 -9.69 -17.57 7.42
N ASP A 37 -9.42 -17.69 8.71
CA ASP A 37 -10.26 -17.12 9.78
C ASP A 37 -9.42 -16.71 11.00
N CYS A 38 -9.98 -15.83 11.83
CA CYS A 38 -9.33 -15.35 13.06
C CYS A 38 -9.14 -16.40 14.17
N ASN A 39 -9.67 -17.62 14.01
CA ASN A 39 -9.56 -18.69 15.01
C ASN A 39 -8.14 -19.21 15.17
N THR A 40 -7.32 -19.16 14.12
CA THR A 40 -5.95 -19.67 14.10
C THR A 40 -4.91 -18.55 14.09
N VAL A 41 -5.34 -17.28 14.06
CA VAL A 41 -4.46 -16.11 14.01
C VAL A 41 -4.14 -15.62 15.42
N ARG A 42 -2.85 -15.68 15.78
CA ARG A 42 -2.36 -15.16 17.06
C ARG A 42 -1.78 -13.76 16.86
N CYS A 43 -2.60 -12.74 17.13
CA CYS A 43 -2.19 -11.35 16.99
C CYS A 43 -1.23 -10.88 18.10
N PRO A 44 -0.29 -9.96 17.81
CA PRO A 44 0.59 -9.38 18.82
C PRO A 44 -0.20 -8.52 19.83
N SER A 45 0.39 -8.28 21.00
CA SER A 45 -0.24 -7.52 22.09
C SER A 45 -0.75 -6.15 21.61
N GLY A 46 -1.99 -5.81 21.98
CA GLY A 46 -2.64 -4.55 21.60
C GLY A 46 -3.31 -4.57 20.22
N THR A 47 -3.38 -5.72 19.56
CA THR A 47 -4.16 -5.91 18.33
C THR A 47 -5.17 -7.04 18.51
N ARG A 48 -6.30 -6.94 17.80
CA ARG A 48 -7.31 -8.00 17.70
C ARG A 48 -7.44 -8.44 16.26
N CYS A 49 -7.63 -9.73 16.04
CA CYS A 49 -7.94 -10.22 14.71
C CYS A 49 -9.36 -9.77 14.33
N LYS A 50 -9.50 -9.18 13.14
CA LYS A 50 -10.79 -8.94 12.51
C LYS A 50 -10.76 -9.50 11.10
N MET A 51 -11.90 -10.06 10.69
CA MET A 51 -12.16 -10.40 9.31
C MET A 51 -12.43 -9.09 8.58
N ILE A 52 -11.54 -8.69 7.68
CA ILE A 52 -11.69 -7.45 6.92
C ILE A 52 -12.14 -7.83 5.52
N GLU A 53 -13.33 -7.34 5.14
CA GLU A 53 -13.79 -7.34 3.77
C GLU A 53 -13.27 -6.06 3.12
N GLU A 54 -12.32 -6.18 2.19
CA GLU A 54 -11.99 -5.02 1.36
C GLU A 54 -13.22 -4.68 0.50
N PRO A 55 -13.56 -3.37 0.35
CA PRO A 55 -14.69 -2.95 -0.46
C PRO A 55 -14.44 -3.31 -1.92
N CYS A 56 -14.95 -4.47 -2.32
CA CYS A 56 -14.85 -5.04 -3.64
C CYS A 56 -16.29 -5.18 -4.18
N GLU A 57 -16.59 -4.44 -5.24
CA GLU A 57 -17.93 -4.40 -5.86
C GLU A 57 -18.08 -5.43 -7.00
N GLN A 58 -17.22 -6.45 -7.04
CA GLN A 58 -17.19 -7.45 -8.11
C GLN A 58 -17.88 -8.77 -7.69
N SER A 59 -18.39 -9.51 -8.67
CA SER A 59 -19.10 -10.78 -8.45
C SER A 59 -18.22 -11.95 -7.99
N LEU A 60 -16.89 -11.77 -8.02
CA LEU A 60 -15.87 -12.80 -7.74
C LEU A 60 -14.85 -12.31 -6.69
N CYS A 61 -15.29 -11.48 -5.75
CA CYS A 61 -14.39 -11.01 -4.70
C CYS A 61 -13.92 -12.20 -3.84
N PRO A 62 -12.60 -12.29 -3.54
CA PRO A 62 -12.14 -13.22 -2.51
C PRO A 62 -12.83 -12.85 -1.19
N GLY A 63 -13.24 -13.86 -0.42
CA GLY A 63 -13.90 -13.65 0.87
C GLY A 63 -13.02 -12.87 1.85
N PRO A 64 -13.60 -12.40 2.98
CA PRO A 64 -12.85 -11.67 4.01
C PRO A 64 -11.59 -12.42 4.44
N LEU A 65 -10.49 -11.67 4.62
CA LEU A 65 -9.23 -12.22 5.13
C LEU A 65 -9.03 -11.80 6.59
N PRO A 66 -8.47 -12.65 7.46
CA PRO A 66 -8.16 -12.28 8.83
C PRO A 66 -6.95 -11.34 8.90
N GLU A 67 -7.14 -10.17 9.51
CA GLU A 67 -6.08 -9.17 9.72
C GLU A 67 -6.03 -8.70 11.18
N CYS A 68 -4.83 -8.49 11.72
CA CYS A 68 -4.64 -8.00 13.09
C CYS A 68 -4.68 -6.47 13.14
N VAL A 69 -5.80 -5.90 13.60
CA VAL A 69 -5.96 -4.45 13.70
C VAL A 69 -5.67 -3.95 15.11
N ARG A 70 -5.06 -2.78 15.20
CA ARG A 70 -4.91 -2.03 16.46
C ARG A 70 -6.27 -1.48 16.85
N GLU A 71 -6.73 -1.85 18.04
CA GLU A 71 -7.92 -1.23 18.57
C GLU A 71 -7.56 0.18 19.06
N ALA A 72 -8.10 1.21 18.41
CA ALA A 72 -7.94 2.57 18.88
C ALA A 72 -8.52 2.67 20.31
N PRO A 73 -7.84 3.34 21.25
CA PRO A 73 -8.43 3.67 22.54
C PRO A 73 -9.78 4.34 22.31
N ALA A 74 -10.83 3.86 22.98
CA ALA A 74 -12.14 4.49 22.89
C ALA A 74 -11.98 5.99 23.16
N PRO A 75 -12.59 6.88 22.35
CA PRO A 75 -12.60 8.30 22.68
C PRO A 75 -13.17 8.46 24.11
N PRO A 76 -12.57 9.33 24.94
CA PRO A 76 -13.05 9.53 26.30
C PRO A 76 -14.55 9.84 26.25
N GLN A 77 -15.36 8.97 26.86
CA GLN A 77 -16.79 9.20 26.98
C GLN A 77 -16.98 10.48 27.78
N ALA A 78 -17.66 11.47 27.17
CA ALA A 78 -18.07 12.67 27.88
C ALA A 78 -18.91 12.25 29.11
N PRO A 79 -18.78 12.92 30.27
CA PRO A 79 -19.54 12.58 31.46
C PRO A 79 -21.03 12.68 31.16
N THR A 80 -21.71 11.53 31.11
CA THR A 80 -23.16 11.45 31.09
C THR A 80 -23.67 11.83 32.48
N ASN A 81 -24.11 13.08 32.63
CA ASN A 81 -24.89 13.48 33.81
C ASN A 81 -26.13 12.58 33.89
N PRO A 82 -26.41 11.94 35.04
CA PRO A 82 -27.64 11.19 35.24
C PRO A 82 -28.85 12.12 35.07
N ALA A 83 -29.74 11.79 34.14
CA ALA A 83 -31.04 12.45 34.06
C ALA A 83 -31.84 12.19 35.36
N PRO A 84 -32.61 13.15 35.88
CA PRO A 84 -33.37 12.96 37.10
C PRO A 84 -34.48 11.92 36.86
N HIS A 85 -34.54 10.95 37.77
CA HIS A 85 -35.56 9.90 37.84
C HIS A 85 -36.97 10.50 37.81
N LYS A 86 -37.75 10.20 36.76
CA LYS A 86 -39.21 10.30 36.83
C LYS A 86 -39.76 9.04 37.49
N THR A 87 -40.48 9.27 38.58
CA THR A 87 -41.21 8.30 39.40
C THR A 87 -42.29 7.55 38.60
N PRO A 88 -42.62 6.30 38.99
CA PRO A 88 -43.61 5.50 38.31
C PRO A 88 -45.03 5.90 38.74
N PHE A 89 -45.90 6.17 37.77
CA PHE A 89 -47.33 6.22 38.00
C PHE A 89 -48.01 5.04 37.29
N THR A 90 -48.87 4.41 38.07
CA THR A 90 -49.50 3.11 37.94
C THR A 90 -50.71 3.13 37.01
N SER A 91 -51.03 1.95 36.48
CA SER A 91 -52.38 1.45 36.10
C SER A 91 -52.84 1.61 34.64
N PRO A 92 -53.78 0.77 34.15
CA PRO A 92 -53.79 -0.71 34.15
C PRO A 92 -54.06 -1.30 32.75
N SER A 93 -53.83 -2.62 32.59
CA SER A 93 -54.31 -3.42 31.44
C SER A 93 -55.83 -3.33 31.25
N PRO A 94 -56.31 -3.58 30.03
CA PRO A 94 -57.14 -4.79 29.86
C PRO A 94 -56.74 -5.67 28.67
N THR A 95 -57.19 -6.91 28.82
CA THR A 95 -57.03 -8.17 28.08
C THR A 95 -57.79 -8.24 26.73
N PRO A 96 -57.69 -9.37 25.96
CA PRO A 96 -57.66 -9.40 24.49
C PRO A 96 -58.96 -9.86 23.82
N ALA A 97 -59.10 -9.56 22.52
CA ALA A 97 -59.99 -10.18 21.52
C ALA A 97 -59.73 -9.43 20.19
N SER A 98 -59.88 -9.95 18.98
CA SER A 98 -60.06 -11.27 18.40
C SER A 98 -59.77 -11.10 16.91
N SER A 99 -59.44 -12.20 16.26
CA SER A 99 -59.26 -12.38 14.82
C SER A 99 -60.36 -11.77 13.94
N THR A 100 -59.97 -11.04 12.91
CA THR A 100 -60.73 -10.93 11.65
C THR A 100 -59.78 -10.82 10.46
N THR A 101 -59.86 -11.83 9.61
CA THR A 101 -59.36 -11.87 8.23
C THR A 101 -59.97 -10.76 7.40
N SER A 102 -59.16 -10.06 6.61
CA SER A 102 -59.63 -9.24 5.48
C SER A 102 -58.57 -9.18 4.40
N THR A 103 -58.90 -9.84 3.31
CA THR A 103 -58.21 -9.91 2.02
C THR A 103 -58.11 -8.55 1.34
N THR A 104 -57.19 -8.45 0.35
CA THR A 104 -57.14 -7.54 -0.83
C THR A 104 -56.09 -6.40 -0.75
N PRO A 105 -55.57 -5.86 -1.88
CA PRO A 105 -54.50 -6.41 -2.72
C PRO A 105 -53.25 -5.49 -2.82
N ALA A 106 -52.21 -5.97 -3.50
CA ALA A 106 -50.91 -5.33 -3.75
C ALA A 106 -50.98 -3.93 -4.40
N PRO A 107 -49.98 -3.07 -4.10
CA PRO A 107 -49.47 -2.10 -5.06
C PRO A 107 -47.96 -2.27 -5.33
N THR A 108 -47.68 -2.57 -6.61
CA THR A 108 -46.55 -2.16 -7.44
C THR A 108 -45.31 -1.52 -6.80
N THR A 109 -44.18 -2.20 -7.04
CA THR A 109 -42.80 -1.76 -6.92
C THR A 109 -42.53 -0.41 -7.61
N LYS A 110 -42.21 0.64 -6.84
CA LYS A 110 -41.47 1.80 -7.34
C LYS A 110 -40.00 1.65 -6.99
N LYS A 111 -39.26 1.03 -7.91
CA LYS A 111 -37.79 1.01 -7.96
C LYS A 111 -37.30 2.45 -8.18
N THR A 112 -37.01 3.16 -7.10
CA THR A 112 -36.32 4.46 -7.19
C THR A 112 -34.84 4.17 -7.34
N THR A 113 -34.40 4.13 -8.59
CA THR A 113 -33.00 4.08 -9.00
C THR A 113 -32.28 5.30 -8.44
N LEU A 114 -31.46 5.12 -7.40
CA LEU A 114 -30.45 6.10 -7.02
C LEU A 114 -29.44 6.18 -8.17
N ARG A 115 -29.57 7.27 -8.90
CA ARG A 115 -28.81 7.64 -10.10
C ARG A 115 -27.34 7.80 -9.72
N ALA A 116 -26.47 7.01 -10.35
CA ALA A 116 -25.05 7.25 -10.43
C ALA A 116 -24.78 8.69 -10.92
N PRO A 117 -23.74 9.40 -10.44
CA PRO A 117 -23.30 10.64 -11.05
C PRO A 117 -22.94 10.35 -12.50
N SER A 118 -23.82 10.76 -13.40
CA SER A 118 -23.61 10.70 -14.83
C SER A 118 -22.47 11.67 -15.11
N THR A 119 -21.32 11.13 -15.51
CA THR A 119 -20.29 11.89 -16.22
C THR A 119 -20.95 12.70 -17.33
N PRO A 120 -20.83 14.04 -17.35
CA PRO A 120 -21.06 14.78 -18.57
C PRO A 120 -19.81 14.57 -19.43
N SER A 121 -19.92 13.73 -20.46
CA SER A 121 -19.11 13.89 -21.67
C SER A 121 -19.52 15.22 -22.30
N THR A 122 -18.92 16.31 -21.87
CA THR A 122 -18.93 17.57 -22.62
C THR A 122 -17.60 17.65 -23.34
N LYS A 123 -17.69 17.51 -24.66
CA LYS A 123 -16.65 17.80 -25.62
C LYS A 123 -16.40 19.32 -25.57
N THR A 124 -15.66 19.77 -24.56
CA THR A 124 -15.21 21.15 -24.44
C THR A 124 -13.70 21.10 -24.30
N SER A 125 -13.04 21.41 -25.42
CA SER A 125 -11.61 21.68 -25.50
C SER A 125 -11.30 22.93 -24.67
N SER A 126 -11.32 22.77 -23.36
CA SER A 126 -10.86 23.73 -22.36
C SER A 126 -9.67 23.05 -21.71
N SER A 127 -8.49 23.65 -21.84
CA SER A 127 -7.22 23.14 -21.35
C SER A 127 -7.31 22.63 -19.90
N VAL A 128 -7.52 21.32 -19.74
CA VAL A 128 -7.58 20.66 -18.44
C VAL A 128 -6.18 20.76 -17.83
N SER A 129 -6.00 21.69 -16.90
CA SER A 129 -4.73 21.99 -16.26
C SER A 129 -4.93 22.18 -14.76
N CYS A 130 -3.85 22.23 -13.99
CA CYS A 130 -3.94 22.42 -12.54
C CYS A 130 -4.57 23.75 -12.11
N SER A 131 -4.76 24.70 -13.03
CA SER A 131 -5.45 25.98 -12.76
C SER A 131 -6.93 25.81 -12.43
N THR A 132 -7.56 24.74 -12.90
CA THR A 132 -9.00 24.46 -12.71
C THR A 132 -9.25 23.24 -11.82
N VAL A 133 -8.21 22.66 -11.22
CA VAL A 133 -8.28 21.43 -10.43
C VAL A 133 -8.00 21.71 -8.97
N THR A 134 -9.01 21.51 -8.12
CA THR A 134 -8.88 21.59 -6.67
C THR A 134 -8.64 20.20 -6.10
N CYS A 135 -7.50 20.00 -5.44
CA CYS A 135 -7.15 18.73 -4.81
C CYS A 135 -7.53 18.72 -3.32
N ALA A 136 -7.82 17.54 -2.77
CA ALA A 136 -8.15 17.36 -1.35
C ALA A 136 -6.99 17.79 -0.43
N GLU A 137 -7.28 18.02 0.85
CA GLU A 137 -6.25 18.36 1.83
C GLU A 137 -5.14 17.30 1.86
N GLY A 138 -3.90 17.77 2.02
CA GLY A 138 -2.72 16.89 1.95
C GLY A 138 -2.31 16.46 0.53
N THR A 139 -2.98 16.93 -0.53
CA THR A 139 -2.59 16.66 -1.93
C THR A 139 -2.31 17.96 -2.70
N VAL A 140 -1.51 17.89 -3.76
CA VAL A 140 -1.15 19.01 -4.63
C VAL A 140 -1.36 18.62 -6.08
N CYS A 141 -1.93 19.53 -6.88
CA CYS A 141 -2.06 19.29 -8.31
C CYS A 141 -0.70 19.44 -8.99
N ARG A 142 -0.31 18.45 -9.79
CA ARG A 142 0.82 18.54 -10.70
C ARG A 142 0.42 18.06 -12.10
N MET A 143 0.99 18.70 -13.11
CA MET A 143 0.89 18.21 -14.49
C MET A 143 1.86 17.03 -14.64
N VAL A 144 1.34 15.85 -14.91
CA VAL A 144 2.11 14.63 -15.12
C VAL A 144 2.19 14.34 -16.61
N GLU A 145 3.40 14.06 -17.10
CA GLU A 145 3.63 13.65 -18.48
C GLU A 145 3.28 12.17 -18.67
N ILE A 146 2.44 11.89 -19.66
CA ILE A 146 1.99 10.53 -19.97
C ILE A 146 2.77 10.05 -21.20
N GLN A 147 3.57 9.00 -21.00
CA GLN A 147 4.43 8.42 -22.04
C GLN A 147 3.69 7.32 -22.80
N CYS A 148 2.86 7.73 -23.75
CA CYS A 148 2.00 6.89 -24.59
C CYS A 148 2.28 7.12 -26.08
N LYS A 149 2.03 6.09 -26.90
CA LYS A 149 2.40 6.08 -28.33
C LYS A 149 1.28 6.58 -29.27
N SER A 150 0.03 6.58 -28.82
CA SER A 150 -1.13 6.96 -29.64
C SER A 150 -1.19 8.46 -29.87
N SER A 151 -1.60 8.87 -31.07
CA SER A 151 -1.80 10.28 -31.47
C SER A 151 -2.84 11.01 -30.62
N ASP A 152 -3.88 10.28 -30.20
CA ASP A 152 -4.97 10.81 -29.38
C ASP A 152 -4.63 10.85 -27.88
N CYS A 153 -3.41 10.47 -27.52
CA CYS A 153 -3.04 10.41 -26.13
C CYS A 153 -2.71 11.81 -25.57
N PRO A 154 -3.30 12.20 -24.43
CA PRO A 154 -2.96 13.45 -23.77
C PRO A 154 -1.52 13.41 -23.24
N LYS A 155 -0.65 14.25 -23.79
CA LYS A 155 0.78 14.32 -23.41
C LYS A 155 1.00 14.73 -21.96
N SER A 156 0.10 15.54 -21.41
CA SER A 156 0.17 16.01 -20.02
C SER A 156 -1.23 16.12 -19.43
N GLN A 157 -1.42 15.63 -18.22
CA GLN A 157 -2.69 15.73 -17.49
C GLN A 157 -2.48 16.20 -16.05
N PRO A 158 -3.43 16.99 -15.49
CA PRO A 158 -3.38 17.33 -14.08
C PRO A 158 -3.76 16.13 -13.22
N MET A 159 -2.91 15.82 -12.24
CA MET A 159 -3.14 14.77 -11.26
C MET A 159 -2.95 15.33 -9.85
N CYS A 160 -3.84 14.95 -8.93
CA CYS A 160 -3.68 15.24 -7.51
C CYS A 160 -2.76 14.19 -6.89
N ILE A 161 -1.61 14.62 -6.41
CA ILE A 161 -0.62 13.74 -5.77
C ILE A 161 -0.45 14.11 -4.30
N ALA A 162 -0.10 13.15 -3.45
CA ALA A 162 0.17 13.41 -2.05
C ALA A 162 1.29 14.45 -1.88
N LYS A 163 1.07 15.44 -1.01
CA LYS A 163 2.13 16.36 -0.56
C LYS A 163 3.13 15.53 0.23
N ALA A 164 4.40 15.61 -0.15
CA ALA A 164 5.47 15.04 0.65
C ALA A 164 5.40 15.66 2.07
N PRO A 165 5.42 14.85 3.15
CA PRO A 165 5.52 15.37 4.51
C PRO A 165 6.66 16.39 4.64
N PRO A 166 6.58 17.39 5.53
CA PRO A 166 7.65 18.38 5.68
C PRO A 166 9.02 17.77 6.00
N GLN A 167 9.03 16.61 6.66
CA GLN A 167 10.22 15.80 6.95
C GLN A 167 10.78 15.07 5.71
N LEU A 168 10.10 15.19 4.57
CA LEU A 168 10.30 14.44 3.33
C LEU A 168 10.62 15.39 2.16
N ARG A 169 11.19 16.58 2.47
CA ARG A 169 11.71 17.47 1.44
C ARG A 169 12.93 16.82 0.80
N CYS A 170 12.82 16.58 -0.50
CA CYS A 170 13.93 16.05 -1.26
C CYS A 170 15.09 17.08 -1.31
N PRO A 171 16.33 16.61 -1.24
CA PRO A 171 17.52 17.40 -1.53
C PRO A 171 17.50 18.07 -2.91
N LYS A 172 18.49 18.93 -3.15
CA LYS A 172 18.64 19.62 -4.43
C LYS A 172 18.75 18.59 -5.58
N ASN A 173 18.11 18.91 -6.71
CA ASN A 173 18.11 18.12 -7.96
C ASN A 173 17.39 16.76 -7.87
N GLU A 174 16.57 16.56 -6.86
CA GLU A 174 15.64 15.43 -6.78
C GLU A 174 14.27 15.87 -6.29
N SER A 175 13.25 15.14 -6.74
CA SER A 175 11.87 15.40 -6.39
C SER A 175 11.18 14.13 -5.89
N TRP A 176 10.19 14.31 -5.02
CA TRP A 176 9.41 13.19 -4.51
C TRP A 176 8.59 12.59 -5.65
N ARG A 177 8.81 11.30 -5.91
CA ARG A 177 8.07 10.51 -6.89
C ARG A 177 7.24 9.47 -6.15
N ASN A 178 5.92 9.50 -6.32
CA ASN A 178 5.03 8.49 -5.75
C ASN A 178 5.14 7.14 -6.49
N CYS A 179 5.49 7.21 -7.77
CA CYS A 179 5.91 6.08 -8.59
C CYS A 179 7.33 6.40 -9.03
N SER A 180 8.33 5.97 -8.25
CA SER A 180 9.73 6.15 -8.63
C SER A 180 10.12 5.08 -9.65
N THR A 181 11.15 5.33 -10.46
CA THR A 181 11.69 4.31 -11.37
C THR A 181 12.56 3.33 -10.59
N LYS A 182 12.52 2.04 -10.97
CA LYS A 182 13.45 1.02 -10.45
C LYS A 182 14.87 1.22 -10.93
N CYS A 183 15.06 1.96 -12.02
CA CYS A 183 16.35 2.11 -12.70
C CYS A 183 16.67 3.60 -12.83
N GLU A 184 16.97 4.22 -11.69
CA GLU A 184 17.36 5.62 -11.65
C GLU A 184 18.77 5.78 -12.25
N PRO A 185 18.99 6.76 -13.15
CA PRO A 185 20.31 6.99 -13.75
C PRO A 185 21.38 7.33 -12.70
N THR A 186 22.54 6.71 -12.82
CA THR A 186 23.73 6.99 -12.00
C THR A 186 24.83 7.61 -12.86
N CYS A 187 25.89 8.11 -12.22
CA CYS A 187 27.06 8.59 -12.95
C CYS A 187 27.74 7.48 -13.77
N GLU A 188 27.70 6.24 -13.28
CA GLU A 188 28.24 5.06 -13.95
C GLU A 188 27.34 4.50 -15.06
N ASP A 189 26.02 4.53 -14.87
CA ASP A 189 25.03 4.13 -15.88
C ASP A 189 24.00 5.24 -16.08
N ARG A 190 24.27 6.08 -17.09
CA ARG A 190 23.45 7.25 -17.42
C ARG A 190 22.18 6.88 -18.20
N THR A 191 22.11 5.68 -18.77
CA THR A 191 21.00 5.25 -19.63
C THR A 191 20.59 3.81 -19.30
N PRO A 192 20.14 3.53 -18.07
CA PRO A 192 19.75 2.19 -17.67
C PRO A 192 18.51 1.74 -18.45
N LYS A 193 18.48 0.47 -18.85
CA LYS A 193 17.27 -0.14 -19.42
C LYS A 193 16.27 -0.37 -18.29
N CYS A 194 15.07 0.21 -18.42
CA CYS A 194 14.05 0.11 -17.38
C CYS A 194 12.69 -0.36 -17.89
N THR A 195 11.97 -1.09 -17.04
CA THR A 195 10.54 -1.38 -17.24
C THR A 195 9.71 -0.17 -16.79
N ARG A 196 8.42 -0.16 -17.12
CA ARG A 196 7.50 0.91 -16.70
C ARG A 196 6.91 0.70 -15.30
N ASP A 197 7.45 -0.26 -14.55
CA ASP A 197 6.96 -0.57 -13.20
C ASP A 197 7.43 0.48 -12.20
N CYS A 198 6.52 0.89 -11.33
CA CYS A 198 6.84 1.75 -10.21
C CYS A 198 7.66 0.98 -9.17
N ASP A 199 8.73 1.60 -8.67
CA ASP A 199 9.32 1.30 -7.38
C ASP A 199 8.58 2.09 -6.28
N ARG A 200 8.94 1.83 -5.02
CA ARG A 200 8.36 2.50 -3.85
C ARG A 200 8.49 4.03 -3.97
N PRO A 201 7.56 4.80 -3.38
CA PRO A 201 7.68 6.24 -3.30
C PRO A 201 9.01 6.66 -2.65
N LYS A 202 9.80 7.49 -3.34
CA LYS A 202 11.07 8.04 -2.84
C LYS A 202 11.43 9.37 -3.51
N CYS A 203 12.42 10.07 -2.97
CA CYS A 203 13.11 11.13 -3.70
C CYS A 203 13.93 10.51 -4.83
N GLN A 204 13.73 11.02 -6.03
CA GLN A 204 14.41 10.55 -7.22
C GLN A 204 14.99 11.73 -7.98
N CYS A 205 16.20 11.58 -8.53
CA CYS A 205 16.88 12.57 -9.35
C CYS A 205 15.95 13.07 -10.45
N ASP A 206 15.93 14.38 -10.62
CA ASP A 206 15.17 15.01 -11.68
C ASP A 206 15.77 14.68 -13.06
N PRO A 207 14.98 14.75 -14.15
CA PRO A 207 15.49 14.48 -15.49
C PRO A 207 16.72 15.33 -15.82
N GLY A 208 17.80 14.69 -16.28
CA GLY A 208 19.08 15.33 -16.58
C GLY A 208 20.09 15.31 -15.44
N PHE A 209 19.71 14.88 -14.24
CA PHE A 209 20.61 14.67 -13.11
C PHE A 209 20.89 13.18 -12.89
N PHE A 210 22.09 12.89 -12.38
CA PHE A 210 22.59 11.52 -12.18
C PHE A 210 23.02 11.34 -10.72
N ARG A 211 22.69 10.20 -10.13
CA ARG A 211 23.12 9.91 -8.76
C ARG A 211 24.59 9.50 -8.74
N ASN A 212 25.41 10.24 -8.01
CA ASN A 212 26.82 9.90 -7.82
C ASN A 212 27.01 8.89 -6.67
N ARG A 213 28.25 8.43 -6.46
CA ARG A 213 28.59 7.49 -5.37
C ARG A 213 28.33 8.01 -3.96
N SER A 214 28.25 9.33 -3.80
CA SER A 214 27.91 9.97 -2.53
C SER A 214 26.39 10.03 -2.29
N GLY A 215 25.58 9.51 -3.22
CA GLY A 215 24.12 9.50 -3.12
C GLY A 215 23.45 10.80 -3.55
N VAL A 216 24.19 11.76 -4.10
CA VAL A 216 23.72 13.10 -4.48
C VAL A 216 23.42 13.17 -5.98
N CYS A 217 22.30 13.79 -6.35
CA CYS A 217 21.94 14.06 -7.74
C CYS A 217 22.71 15.27 -8.27
N VAL A 218 23.58 15.03 -9.25
CA VAL A 218 24.49 16.04 -9.81
C VAL A 218 24.31 16.17 -11.31
N ASP A 219 24.72 17.32 -11.86
CA ASP A 219 24.79 17.53 -13.30
C ASP A 219 25.79 16.54 -13.94
N PRO A 220 25.63 16.19 -15.23
CA PRO A 220 26.53 15.24 -15.90
C PRO A 220 28.00 15.68 -15.98
N SER A 221 28.29 16.97 -15.76
CA SER A 221 29.64 17.53 -15.65
C SER A 221 30.26 17.40 -14.25
N GLN A 222 29.46 17.03 -13.26
CA GLN A 222 29.84 16.83 -11.85
C GLN A 222 29.81 15.33 -11.46
N CYS A 223 29.54 14.47 -12.43
CA CYS A 223 30.07 13.11 -12.47
C CYS A 223 31.55 13.19 -12.91
#